data_AF-T1BYY3-F1
#
_entry.id   AF-T1BYY3-F1
#
_cell.length_a   1.000
_cell.length_b   1.000
_cell.length_c   1.000
_cell.angle_alpha   90.00
_cell.angle_beta   90.00
_cell.angle_gamma   90.00
#
_symmetry.space_group_name_H-M   'P 1'
#
loop_
_entity.id
_entity.type
_entity.pdbx_description
1 polymer ?
#
loop_
_entity_poly.entity_id
_entity_poly.type
_entity_poly.pdbx_seq_one_letter_code
_entity_poly.pdbx_strand_id
1 'polypeptide(L)'
;GQFRGAGWNVLKLIWGSYWDPLLARDKDGKLKRLMMETVDGEYQACKAFGGAYTREHFFGKHPETKAMVASLSDADIWRLNRGGHDPHKVYAAYHAAMHGAGMPTVILAKTVKGYGMGDAGESQNITHQQKKMDTTAVRAFRDRFNIPIADDKVDEVPYYHPGPNSPEVQ
;
A
#
# COMPACT_ATOMS: atom_id res chain seq x y z
N GLY A 1 23.37 -3.64 -0.67
CA GLY A 1 22.65 -3.03 0.48
C GLY A 1 23.18 -3.63 1.76
N GLN A 2 23.15 -2.89 2.86
CA GLN A 2 23.84 -3.24 4.13
C GLN A 2 23.45 -4.63 4.66
N PHE A 3 22.16 -4.98 4.71
CA PHE A 3 21.69 -6.30 5.17
C PHE A 3 22.27 -7.48 4.37
N ARG A 4 22.23 -7.42 3.02
CA ARG A 4 22.84 -8.48 2.19
C ARG A 4 24.34 -8.58 2.41
N GLY A 5 25.02 -7.44 2.57
CA GLY A 5 26.46 -7.41 2.87
C GLY A 5 26.81 -7.99 4.24
N ALA A 6 25.88 -7.91 5.20
CA ALA A 6 25.99 -8.51 6.53
C ALA A 6 25.54 -9.97 6.59
N GLY A 7 25.30 -10.64 5.45
CA GLY A 7 24.92 -12.04 5.41
C GLY A 7 23.46 -12.32 5.78
N TRP A 8 22.55 -11.35 5.66
CA TRP A 8 21.11 -11.56 5.89
C TRP A 8 20.39 -12.01 4.61
N ASN A 9 19.39 -12.87 4.78
CA ASN A 9 18.37 -13.11 3.77
C ASN A 9 17.48 -11.86 3.65
N VAL A 10 17.32 -11.31 2.44
CA VAL A 10 16.56 -10.07 2.23
C VAL A 10 15.37 -10.32 1.33
N LEU A 11 14.18 -10.29 1.93
CA LEU A 11 12.89 -10.42 1.25
C LEU A 11 12.31 -9.02 1.02
N LYS A 12 12.22 -8.60 -0.25
CA LYS A 12 11.66 -7.30 -0.63
C LYS A 12 10.20 -7.46 -1.01
N LEU A 13 9.32 -6.86 -0.23
CA LEU A 13 7.88 -6.93 -0.40
C LEU A 13 7.39 -5.56 -0.87
N ILE A 14 7.46 -5.34 -2.18
CA ILE A 14 7.35 -4.00 -2.78
C ILE A 14 5.95 -3.75 -3.37
N TRP A 15 5.44 -4.70 -4.15
CA TRP A 15 4.22 -4.56 -4.95
C TRP A 15 3.17 -5.58 -4.50
N GLY A 16 1.91 -5.16 -4.43
CA GLY A 16 0.80 -6.08 -4.21
C GLY A 16 0.34 -6.77 -5.50
N SER A 17 -0.63 -7.67 -5.39
CA SER A 17 -1.03 -8.60 -6.45
C SER A 17 -1.63 -7.92 -7.67
N TYR A 18 -2.17 -6.70 -7.54
CA TYR A 18 -2.69 -5.94 -8.68
C TYR A 18 -1.59 -5.51 -9.67
N TRP A 19 -0.31 -5.55 -9.27
CA TRP A 19 0.80 -5.33 -10.18
C TRP A 19 1.21 -6.58 -10.96
N ASP A 20 0.84 -7.78 -10.50
CA ASP A 20 1.29 -9.03 -11.12
C ASP A 20 0.93 -9.13 -12.61
N PRO A 21 -0.29 -8.77 -13.07
CA PRO A 21 -0.61 -8.80 -14.50
C PRO A 21 0.23 -7.82 -15.33
N LEU A 22 0.56 -6.65 -14.79
CA LEU A 22 1.40 -5.66 -15.47
C LEU A 22 2.84 -6.16 -15.57
N LEU A 23 3.39 -6.67 -14.47
CA LEU A 23 4.75 -7.22 -14.43
C LEU A 23 4.89 -8.46 -15.33
N ALA A 24 3.87 -9.33 -15.40
CA ALA A 24 3.87 -10.50 -16.28
C ALA A 24 3.88 -10.12 -17.78
N ARG A 25 3.30 -8.96 -18.12
CA ARG A 25 3.27 -8.38 -19.47
C ARG A 25 4.54 -7.60 -19.83
N ASP A 26 5.39 -7.25 -18.87
CA ASP A 26 6.61 -6.46 -19.08
C ASP A 26 7.74 -7.29 -19.71
N LYS A 27 7.61 -7.66 -20.98
CA LYS A 27 8.59 -8.51 -21.68
C LYS A 27 9.94 -7.83 -21.89
N ASP A 28 9.93 -6.51 -22.09
CA ASP A 28 11.12 -5.71 -22.38
C ASP A 28 11.76 -5.10 -21.12
N GLY A 29 11.19 -5.37 -19.94
CA GLY A 29 11.70 -4.87 -18.66
C GLY A 29 11.54 -3.35 -18.47
N LYS A 30 10.67 -2.70 -19.25
CA LYS A 30 10.46 -1.25 -19.25
C LYS A 30 9.75 -0.80 -17.97
N LEU A 31 8.74 -1.55 -17.53
CA LEU A 31 8.07 -1.28 -16.25
C LEU A 31 9.05 -1.50 -15.09
N LYS A 32 9.84 -2.58 -15.13
CA LYS A 32 10.87 -2.83 -14.12
C LYS A 32 11.91 -1.71 -14.08
N ARG A 33 12.37 -1.21 -15.23
CA ARG A 33 13.31 -0.09 -15.31
C ARG A 33 12.70 1.18 -14.70
N LEU A 34 11.48 1.54 -15.11
CA LEU A 34 10.72 2.65 -14.54
C LEU A 34 10.63 2.56 -13.01
N MET A 35 10.35 1.38 -12.47
CA MET A 35 10.27 1.15 -11.04
C MET A 35 11.62 1.31 -10.31
N MET A 36 12.74 1.05 -10.98
CA MET A 36 14.08 1.13 -10.39
C MET A 36 14.68 2.53 -10.46
N GLU A 37 14.30 3.35 -11.44
CA GLU A 37 14.77 4.73 -11.59
C GLU A 37 13.90 5.75 -10.83
N THR A 38 12.65 5.40 -10.51
CA THR A 38 11.75 6.28 -9.74
C THR A 38 12.20 6.37 -8.28
N VAL A 39 12.37 7.59 -7.80
CA VAL A 39 12.84 7.85 -6.42
C VAL A 39 11.70 7.89 -5.41
N ASP A 40 12.03 7.80 -4.11
CA ASP A 40 11.03 7.75 -3.03
C ASP A 40 10.09 8.97 -3.01
N GLY A 41 10.60 10.17 -3.29
CA GLY A 41 9.79 11.39 -3.36
C GLY A 41 8.71 11.31 -4.44
N GLU A 42 9.04 10.76 -5.60
CA GLU A 42 8.08 10.55 -6.70
C GLU A 42 7.05 9.48 -6.33
N TYR A 43 7.45 8.42 -5.63
CA TYR A 43 6.51 7.42 -5.12
C TYR A 43 5.53 7.97 -4.08
N GLN A 44 5.95 8.95 -3.28
CA GLN A 44 5.04 9.68 -2.40
C GLN A 44 4.07 10.55 -3.21
N ALA A 45 4.56 11.29 -4.20
CA ALA A 45 3.72 12.12 -5.08
C ALA A 45 2.65 11.31 -5.82
N CYS A 46 3.00 10.15 -6.39
CA CYS A 46 2.03 9.25 -7.04
C CYS A 46 0.90 8.85 -6.09
N LYS A 47 1.22 8.60 -4.83
CA LYS A 47 0.23 8.25 -3.81
C LYS A 47 -0.50 9.47 -3.24
N ALA A 48 0.05 10.67 -3.27
CA ALA A 48 -0.65 11.87 -2.81
C ALA A 48 -1.64 12.40 -3.85
N PHE A 49 -1.29 12.32 -5.14
CA PHE A 49 -2.02 12.99 -6.23
C PHE A 49 -2.91 12.07 -7.08
N GLY A 50 -3.02 10.80 -6.73
CA GLY A 50 -4.01 9.93 -7.36
C GLY A 50 -3.56 9.23 -8.64
N GLY A 51 -4.52 8.54 -9.26
CA GLY A 51 -4.30 7.72 -10.45
C GLY A 51 -3.97 8.51 -11.71
N ALA A 52 -4.63 9.65 -11.95
CA ALA A 52 -4.37 10.51 -13.10
C ALA A 52 -2.92 11.03 -13.09
N TYR A 53 -2.47 11.55 -11.94
CA TYR A 53 -1.08 11.96 -11.74
C TYR A 53 -0.11 10.79 -11.95
N THR A 54 -0.43 9.62 -11.39
CA THR A 54 0.41 8.41 -11.55
C THR A 54 0.50 7.98 -13.02
N ARG A 55 -0.59 8.07 -13.79
CA ARG A 55 -0.58 7.80 -15.23
C ARG A 55 0.37 8.74 -15.96
N GLU A 56 0.29 10.03 -15.68
CA GLU A 56 1.07 11.05 -16.38
C GLU A 56 2.55 11.06 -15.97
N HIS A 57 2.83 11.06 -14.67
CA HIS A 57 4.16 11.31 -14.13
C HIS A 57 4.96 10.05 -13.78
N PHE A 58 4.31 8.89 -13.66
CA PHE A 58 5.01 7.61 -13.47
C PHE A 58 4.97 6.79 -14.76
N PHE A 59 3.79 6.31 -15.18
CA PHE A 59 3.69 5.50 -16.40
C PHE A 59 4.01 6.30 -17.66
N GLY A 60 3.74 7.60 -17.67
CA GLY A 60 3.99 8.51 -18.79
C GLY A 60 5.44 8.86 -19.04
N LYS A 61 6.39 8.47 -18.15
CA LYS A 61 7.84 8.69 -18.36
C LYS A 61 8.37 7.99 -19.61
N HIS A 62 7.77 6.85 -19.98
CA HIS A 62 8.11 6.10 -21.19
C HIS A 62 6.85 5.77 -21.99
N PRO A 63 6.87 5.87 -23.33
CA PRO A 63 5.73 5.49 -24.18
C PRO A 63 5.25 4.07 -23.94
N GLU A 64 6.17 3.13 -23.70
CA GLU A 64 5.90 1.71 -23.47
C GLU A 64 5.08 1.52 -22.19
N THR A 65 5.50 2.11 -21.07
CA THR A 65 4.80 2.00 -19.79
C THR A 65 3.47 2.75 -19.79
N LYS A 66 3.36 3.85 -20.55
CA LYS A 66 2.08 4.55 -20.76
C LYS A 66 1.09 3.67 -21.52
N ALA A 67 1.55 2.99 -22.56
CA ALA A 67 0.73 2.05 -23.33
C ALA A 67 0.28 0.84 -22.49
N MET A 68 1.10 0.35 -21.56
CA MET A 68 0.75 -0.79 -20.69
C MET A 68 -0.52 -0.54 -19.86
N VAL A 69 -0.76 0.71 -19.45
CA VAL A 69 -1.91 1.12 -18.61
C VAL A 69 -3.00 1.85 -19.40
N ALA A 70 -2.93 1.89 -20.73
CA ALA A 70 -3.87 2.64 -21.57
C ALA A 70 -5.33 2.20 -21.39
N SER A 71 -5.57 0.92 -21.10
CA SER A 71 -6.90 0.36 -20.87
C SER A 71 -7.36 0.41 -19.41
N LEU A 72 -6.51 0.82 -18.47
CA LEU A 72 -6.87 0.95 -17.06
C LEU A 72 -7.52 2.31 -16.85
N SER A 73 -8.54 2.40 -15.99
CA SER A 73 -9.04 3.69 -15.53
C SER A 73 -8.08 4.33 -14.52
N ASP A 74 -8.22 5.62 -14.24
CA ASP A 74 -7.42 6.27 -13.18
C ASP A 74 -7.73 5.68 -11.80
N ALA A 75 -8.96 5.20 -11.58
CA ALA A 75 -9.32 4.47 -10.37
C ALA A 75 -8.58 3.13 -10.27
N ASP A 76 -8.40 2.41 -11.37
CA ASP A 76 -7.65 1.14 -11.38
C ASP A 76 -6.15 1.38 -11.14
N ILE A 77 -5.58 2.41 -11.76
CA ILE A 77 -4.19 2.83 -11.51
C ILE A 77 -4.02 3.22 -10.04
N TRP A 78 -4.97 3.94 -9.46
CA TRP A 78 -4.94 4.33 -8.06
C TRP A 78 -5.01 3.13 -7.10
N ARG A 79 -5.72 2.07 -7.49
CA ARG A 79 -5.86 0.84 -6.69
C ARG A 79 -4.59 0.00 -6.66
N LEU A 80 -3.65 0.20 -7.58
CA LEU A 80 -2.36 -0.51 -7.60
C LEU A 80 -1.62 -0.35 -6.26
N ASN A 81 -1.68 -1.39 -5.43
CA ASN A 81 -1.32 -1.32 -4.02
C ASN A 81 0.18 -1.62 -3.79
N ARG A 82 0.68 -1.19 -2.62
CA ARG A 82 2.02 -1.54 -2.14
C ARG A 82 1.97 -2.91 -1.47
N GLY A 83 3.05 -3.68 -1.59
CA GLY A 83 3.08 -5.08 -1.15
C GLY A 83 2.72 -5.24 0.33
N GLY A 84 3.07 -4.29 1.19
CA GLY A 84 2.82 -4.35 2.63
C GLY A 84 1.34 -4.33 3.01
N HIS A 85 0.47 -4.01 2.05
CA HIS A 85 -0.99 -4.00 2.20
C HIS A 85 -1.65 -5.17 1.46
N ASP A 86 -0.88 -6.16 1.03
CA ASP A 86 -1.36 -7.37 0.38
C ASP A 86 -1.13 -8.60 1.29
N PRO A 87 -2.19 -9.16 1.90
CA PRO A 87 -2.06 -10.29 2.81
C PRO A 87 -1.38 -11.52 2.20
N HIS A 88 -1.58 -11.78 0.90
CA HIS A 88 -0.94 -12.92 0.23
C HIS A 88 0.57 -12.71 0.11
N LYS A 89 1.00 -11.50 -0.24
CA LYS A 89 2.42 -11.16 -0.32
C LYS A 89 3.06 -11.19 1.07
N VAL A 90 2.38 -10.66 2.08
CA VAL A 90 2.84 -10.66 3.48
C VAL A 90 3.01 -12.09 3.98
N TYR A 91 1.98 -12.94 3.81
CA TYR A 91 2.06 -14.35 4.16
C TYR A 91 3.23 -15.05 3.47
N ALA A 92 3.39 -14.86 2.14
CA ALA A 92 4.48 -15.48 1.40
C ALA A 92 5.87 -15.08 1.92
N ALA A 93 6.06 -13.81 2.30
CA ALA A 93 7.32 -13.35 2.88
C ALA A 93 7.58 -13.94 4.27
N TYR A 94 6.58 -14.00 5.14
CA TYR A 94 6.71 -14.64 6.45
C TYR A 94 6.95 -16.15 6.32
N HIS A 95 6.20 -16.82 5.45
CA HIS A 95 6.39 -18.24 5.16
C HIS A 95 7.82 -18.51 4.69
N ALA A 96 8.34 -17.75 3.73
CA ALA A 96 9.72 -17.88 3.27
C ALA A 96 10.76 -17.58 4.36
N ALA A 97 10.50 -16.60 5.23
CA ALA A 97 11.37 -16.28 6.35
C ALA A 97 11.42 -17.40 7.40
N MET A 98 10.29 -18.03 7.70
CA MET A 98 10.19 -19.12 8.70
C MET A 98 10.77 -20.44 8.22
N HIS A 99 10.79 -20.67 6.91
CA HIS A 99 11.38 -21.87 6.30
C HIS A 99 12.82 -21.66 5.82
N GLY A 100 13.37 -20.45 6.00
CA GLY A 100 14.77 -20.17 5.71
C GLY A 100 15.68 -20.77 6.77
N ALA A 101 16.77 -21.41 6.36
CA ALA A 101 17.76 -21.99 7.27
C ALA A 101 19.11 -21.27 7.16
N GLY A 102 19.85 -21.21 8.26
CA GLY A 102 21.28 -20.85 8.26
C GLY A 102 21.63 -19.37 8.21
N MET A 103 20.66 -18.45 8.21
CA MET A 103 20.91 -17.00 8.26
C MET A 103 19.68 -16.20 8.76
N PRO A 104 19.87 -15.04 9.40
CA PRO A 104 18.76 -14.16 9.77
C PRO A 104 18.06 -13.58 8.53
N THR A 105 16.75 -13.34 8.63
CA THR A 105 15.93 -12.77 7.55
C THR A 105 15.44 -11.37 7.90
N VAL A 106 15.53 -10.45 6.93
CA VAL A 106 14.87 -9.13 6.98
C VAL A 106 13.80 -9.05 5.88
N ILE A 107 12.58 -8.66 6.28
CA ILE A 107 11.47 -8.37 5.37
C ILE A 107 11.37 -6.85 5.21
N LEU A 108 11.59 -6.35 4.00
CA LEU A 108 11.45 -4.95 3.66
C LEU A 108 10.06 -4.73 3.03
N ALA A 109 9.07 -4.45 3.89
CA ALA A 109 7.69 -4.24 3.49
C ALA A 109 7.45 -2.77 3.09
N LYS A 110 7.13 -2.54 1.82
CA LYS A 110 6.73 -1.22 1.31
C LYS A 110 5.26 -0.97 1.66
N THR A 111 4.99 0.04 2.49
CA THR A 111 3.64 0.42 2.96
C THR A 111 3.31 1.87 2.60
N VAL A 112 2.08 2.30 2.87
CA VAL A 112 1.64 3.70 2.80
C VAL A 112 1.49 4.23 4.22
N LYS A 113 2.11 5.36 4.55
CA LYS A 113 1.95 6.02 5.85
C LYS A 113 0.53 6.61 5.95
N GLY A 114 -0.18 6.32 7.05
CA GLY A 114 -1.57 6.76 7.23
C GLY A 114 -2.57 6.05 6.32
N TYR A 115 -2.30 4.81 5.92
CA TYR A 115 -3.18 4.06 5.01
C TYR A 115 -4.63 4.00 5.51
N GLY A 116 -5.59 4.38 4.66
CA GLY A 116 -7.01 4.37 4.98
C GLY A 116 -7.48 5.58 5.79
N MET A 117 -6.60 6.56 6.05
CA MET A 117 -6.97 7.80 6.73
C MET A 117 -7.44 8.91 5.76
N GLY A 118 -7.39 8.67 4.43
CA GLY A 118 -7.81 9.65 3.43
C GLY A 118 -7.14 11.00 3.61
N ASP A 119 -7.93 12.08 3.51
CA ASP A 119 -7.45 13.47 3.65
C ASP A 119 -6.89 13.79 5.05
N ALA A 120 -7.14 12.95 6.05
CA ALA A 120 -6.67 13.13 7.42
C ALA A 120 -5.20 12.71 7.64
N GLY A 121 -4.46 12.37 6.58
CA GLY A 121 -3.02 12.14 6.66
C GLY A 121 -2.46 11.01 5.79
N GLU A 122 -3.26 10.36 4.93
CA GLU A 122 -2.75 9.32 4.04
C GLU A 122 -1.76 9.92 3.05
N SER A 123 -0.50 9.51 3.15
CA SER A 123 0.61 10.01 2.32
C SER A 123 0.90 11.51 2.44
N GLN A 124 0.42 12.15 3.52
CA GLN A 124 0.76 13.53 3.85
C GLN A 124 1.79 13.61 4.98
N ASN A 125 2.69 14.58 4.91
CA ASN A 125 3.58 14.96 6.00
C ASN A 125 2.87 15.97 6.92
N ILE A 126 1.74 15.58 7.50
CA ILE A 126 1.02 16.43 8.45
C ILE A 126 1.87 16.63 9.72
N THR A 127 1.84 17.85 10.25
CA THR A 127 2.54 18.22 11.49
C THR A 127 1.87 17.54 12.69
N HIS A 128 2.65 17.22 13.72
CA HIS A 128 2.22 16.57 14.96
C HIS A 128 1.16 17.36 15.77
N GLN A 129 0.67 18.50 15.26
CA GLN A 129 -0.32 19.35 15.92
C GLN A 129 -1.78 18.99 15.63
N GLN A 130 -2.08 18.13 14.64
CA GLN A 130 -3.41 17.54 14.48
C GLN A 130 -3.61 16.42 15.52
N LYS A 131 -3.87 16.82 16.78
CA LYS A 131 -4.00 15.94 17.94
C LYS A 131 -5.33 15.17 17.99
N LYS A 132 -6.28 15.49 17.11
CA LYS A 132 -7.60 14.86 16.99
C LYS A 132 -7.94 14.71 15.50
N MET A 133 -8.35 13.52 15.08
CA MET A 133 -9.07 13.36 13.81
C MET A 133 -10.39 14.13 13.93
N ASP A 134 -10.74 14.90 12.90
CA ASP A 134 -12.06 15.50 12.86
C ASP A 134 -13.14 14.41 12.68
N THR A 135 -14.38 14.75 12.99
CA THR A 135 -15.53 13.84 12.90
C THR A 135 -15.73 13.25 11.50
N THR A 136 -15.49 14.03 10.45
CA THR A 136 -15.56 13.59 9.05
C THR A 136 -14.51 12.53 8.77
N ALA A 137 -13.29 12.70 9.28
CA ALA A 137 -12.21 11.73 9.14
C ALA A 137 -12.52 10.42 9.87
N VAL A 138 -13.14 10.47 11.06
CA VAL A 138 -13.57 9.28 11.80
C VAL A 138 -14.66 8.52 11.02
N ARG A 139 -15.65 9.24 10.47
CA ARG A 139 -16.70 8.65 9.61
C ARG A 139 -16.11 8.00 8.37
N ALA A 140 -15.23 8.71 7.65
CA ALA A 140 -14.55 8.18 6.47
C ALA A 140 -13.71 6.92 6.80
N PHE A 141 -13.03 6.89 7.95
CA PHE A 141 -12.28 5.71 8.40
C PHE A 141 -13.21 4.52 8.65
N ARG A 142 -14.28 4.73 9.42
CA ARG A 142 -15.30 3.69 9.68
C ARG A 142 -15.84 3.13 8.37
N ASP A 143 -16.22 3.99 7.43
CA ASP A 143 -16.79 3.58 6.15
C ASP A 143 -15.76 2.85 5.28
N ARG A 144 -14.51 3.32 5.27
CA ARG A 144 -13.41 2.72 4.50
C ARG A 144 -13.09 1.29 4.92
N PHE A 145 -13.23 0.99 6.20
CA PHE A 145 -12.96 -0.32 6.81
C PHE A 145 -14.22 -1.10 7.14
N ASN A 146 -15.40 -0.62 6.71
CA ASN A 146 -16.71 -1.24 6.96
C ASN A 146 -16.95 -1.58 8.44
N ILE A 147 -16.54 -0.69 9.36
CA ILE A 147 -16.72 -0.91 10.80
C ILE A 147 -18.20 -0.71 11.14
N PRO A 148 -18.91 -1.69 11.72
CA PRO A 148 -20.35 -1.63 11.91
C PRO A 148 -20.73 -0.82 13.17
N ILE A 149 -20.45 0.49 13.12
CA ILE A 149 -20.88 1.49 14.10
C ILE A 149 -21.91 2.40 13.43
N ALA A 150 -23.07 2.58 14.08
CA ALA A 150 -24.15 3.41 13.56
C ALA A 150 -23.76 4.89 13.42
N ASP A 151 -24.39 5.59 12.46
CA ASP A 151 -24.10 7.00 12.13
C ASP A 151 -24.37 7.99 13.25
N ASP A 152 -25.30 7.68 14.14
CA ASP A 152 -25.62 8.46 15.33
C ASP A 152 -24.64 8.22 16.48
N LYS A 153 -23.79 7.19 16.39
CA LYS A 153 -22.81 6.80 17.42
C LYS A 153 -21.36 7.08 17.09
N VAL A 154 -21.03 7.27 15.82
CA VAL A 154 -19.64 7.46 15.38
C VAL A 154 -18.93 8.68 16.00
N ASP A 155 -19.67 9.74 16.32
CA ASP A 155 -19.11 10.97 16.90
C ASP A 155 -18.65 10.77 18.35
N GLU A 156 -19.19 9.75 19.04
CA GLU A 156 -18.76 9.34 20.38
C GLU A 156 -17.42 8.57 20.34
N VAL A 157 -16.96 8.18 19.13
CA VAL A 157 -15.77 7.34 18.89
C VAL A 157 -15.78 6.07 19.77
N PRO A 158 -16.86 5.26 19.72
CA PRO A 158 -16.99 4.11 20.61
C PRO A 158 -16.00 3.00 20.22
N TYR A 159 -15.59 2.22 21.21
CA TYR A 159 -14.94 0.94 20.94
C TYR A 159 -15.95 -0.01 20.31
N TYR A 160 -15.56 -0.67 19.22
CA TYR A 160 -16.34 -1.74 18.60
C TYR A 160 -15.92 -3.10 19.18
N HIS A 161 -16.91 -3.87 19.63
CA HIS A 161 -16.74 -5.27 20.01
C HIS A 161 -17.75 -6.09 19.21
N PRO A 162 -17.34 -7.06 18.38
CA PRO A 162 -18.24 -7.81 17.49
C PRO A 162 -19.19 -8.76 18.25
N GLY A 163 -18.96 -8.96 19.54
CA GLY A 163 -19.78 -9.75 20.45
C GLY A 163 -19.03 -11.02 20.88
N PRO A 164 -19.31 -11.57 22.07
CA PRO A 164 -18.57 -12.73 22.60
C PRO A 164 -18.77 -14.01 21.77
N ASN A 165 -19.84 -14.07 20.98
CA ASN A 165 -20.20 -15.22 20.14
C ASN A 165 -19.90 -14.98 18.64
N SER A 166 -19.13 -13.94 18.29
CA SER A 166 -18.84 -13.65 16.89
C SER A 166 -17.72 -14.57 16.35
N PRO A 167 -17.70 -14.88 15.04
CA PRO A 167 -16.62 -15.67 14.44
C PRO A 167 -15.22 -15.06 14.63
N GLU A 168 -15.11 -13.73 14.75
CA GLU A 168 -13.85 -13.02 14.95
C GLU A 168 -13.27 -13.17 16.37
N VAL A 169 -14.09 -13.62 17.34
CA VAL A 169 -13.67 -13.87 18.73
C VAL A 169 -13.31 -15.35 18.97
N GLN A 170 -13.71 -16.24 18.06
CA GLN A 170 -13.37 -17.67 18.10
C GLN A 170 -11.99 -17.96 17.51
#